data_AF-A0A7C3FV97-F1
#
_entry.id   AF-A0A7C3FV97-F1
#
_cell.length_a   1.000
_cell.length_b   1.000
_cell.length_c   1.000
_cell.angle_alpha   90.00
_cell.angle_beta   90.00
_cell.angle_gamma   90.00
#
_symmetry.space_group_name_H-M   'P 1'
#
loop_
_entity.id
_entity.type
_entity.pdbx_description
1 polymer ?
#
loop_
_entity_poly.entity_id
_entity_poly.type
_entity_poly.pdbx_seq_one_letter_code
_entity_poly.pdbx_strand_id
1 'polypeptide(L)'
;MTINPNFKNIPILIKGAGDLATGVATRLFHAGFPVAMTEIPAPTMVRRAVCFGSAVFEGKITVEDLSAVRVEAEEIDDCLAQGNIPVVVDPAAETLTRWPPLVLIDAIIAKRNTGTRINDAPLVIALGPGFSAGQDCHHIIETNRGHWLGRIISQGAAQANTNSPGEVKGQTKSRVLRAPASGHLTPHAAIGDAVQVGQLIATVNNEPALAPFDGVLRG
;
A
#
# COMPACT_ATOMS: atom_id res chain seq x y z
N MET A 1 -4.93 -20.00 4.98
CA MET A 1 -3.93 -20.55 4.02
C MET A 1 -2.63 -20.79 4.78
N THR A 2 -1.85 -21.82 4.47
CA THR A 2 -0.62 -22.14 5.21
C THR A 2 0.62 -21.85 4.38
N ILE A 3 1.67 -21.32 5.02
CA ILE A 3 2.99 -21.10 4.41
C ILE A 3 3.50 -22.40 3.77
N ASN A 4 4.04 -22.29 2.56
CA ASN A 4 4.61 -23.42 1.85
C ASN A 4 5.93 -23.83 2.52
N PRO A 5 6.13 -25.12 2.89
CA PRO A 5 7.37 -25.58 3.51
C PRO A 5 8.65 -25.26 2.71
N ASN A 6 8.56 -25.12 1.39
CA ASN A 6 9.68 -24.75 0.53
C ASN A 6 10.06 -23.27 0.62
N PHE A 7 9.13 -22.40 1.04
CA PHE A 7 9.32 -20.95 1.12
C PHE A 7 9.35 -20.42 2.55
N LYS A 8 9.11 -21.26 3.56
CA LYS A 8 9.02 -20.85 4.98
C LYS A 8 10.23 -20.09 5.52
N ASN A 9 11.41 -20.30 4.93
CA ASN A 9 12.65 -19.64 5.32
C ASN A 9 12.99 -18.43 4.42
N ILE A 10 12.01 -17.93 3.66
CA ILE A 10 12.15 -16.77 2.77
C ILE A 10 11.20 -15.65 3.24
N PRO A 11 11.47 -15.03 4.41
CA PRO A 11 10.70 -13.89 4.91
C PRO A 11 10.73 -12.74 3.91
N ILE A 12 9.55 -12.23 3.55
CA ILE A 12 9.37 -11.07 2.70
C ILE A 12 8.74 -9.96 3.53
N LEU A 13 9.44 -8.82 3.63
CA LEU A 13 8.89 -7.61 4.23
C LEU A 13 8.47 -6.64 3.14
N ILE A 14 7.23 -6.17 3.20
CA ILE A 14 6.72 -5.14 2.31
C ILE A 14 6.59 -3.84 3.09
N LYS A 15 7.36 -2.83 2.71
CA LYS A 15 7.30 -1.51 3.29
C LYS A 15 6.17 -0.71 2.63
N GLY A 16 5.19 -0.30 3.42
CA GLY A 16 3.92 0.27 2.96
C GLY A 16 2.84 -0.78 2.79
N ALA A 17 1.59 -0.41 3.10
CA ALA A 17 0.41 -1.28 3.06
C ALA A 17 -0.77 -0.70 2.26
N GLY A 18 -0.46 0.13 1.26
CA GLY A 18 -1.43 0.66 0.29
C GLY A 18 -2.00 -0.38 -0.69
N ASP A 19 -2.72 0.06 -1.71
CA ASP A 19 -3.45 -0.81 -2.64
C ASP A 19 -2.52 -1.65 -3.53
N LEU A 20 -1.45 -1.06 -4.06
CA LEU A 20 -0.42 -1.79 -4.82
C LEU A 20 0.36 -2.76 -3.92
N ALA A 21 0.69 -2.34 -2.69
CA ALA A 21 1.32 -3.22 -1.71
C ALA A 21 0.44 -4.42 -1.35
N THR A 22 -0.88 -4.20 -1.22
CA THR A 22 -1.87 -5.25 -0.97
C THR A 22 -1.92 -6.26 -2.10
N GLY A 23 -1.88 -5.81 -3.36
CA GLY A 23 -1.80 -6.70 -4.52
C GLY A 23 -0.53 -7.56 -4.55
N VAL A 24 0.62 -6.96 -4.20
CA VAL A 24 1.89 -7.69 -4.08
C VAL A 24 1.83 -8.72 -2.94
N ALA A 25 1.38 -8.30 -1.76
CA ALA A 25 1.23 -9.17 -0.59
C ALA A 25 0.31 -10.35 -0.89
N THR A 26 -0.84 -10.10 -1.51
CA THR A 26 -1.81 -11.11 -1.91
C THR A 26 -1.17 -12.16 -2.80
N ARG A 27 -0.47 -11.74 -3.86
CA ARG A 27 0.17 -12.67 -4.81
C ARG A 27 1.25 -13.52 -4.14
N LEU A 28 2.08 -12.93 -3.29
CA LEU A 28 3.18 -13.62 -2.61
C LEU A 28 2.67 -14.57 -1.51
N PHE A 29 1.69 -14.13 -0.74
CA PHE A 29 1.08 -14.95 0.30
C PHE A 29 0.35 -16.16 -0.30
N HIS A 30 -0.38 -15.96 -1.40
CA HIS A 30 -1.00 -17.06 -2.16
C HIS A 30 0.03 -18.02 -2.77
N ALA A 31 1.23 -17.54 -3.11
CA ALA A 31 2.32 -18.42 -3.52
C ALA A 31 2.94 -19.21 -2.35
N GLY A 32 2.60 -18.85 -1.11
CA GLY A 32 3.00 -19.53 0.12
C GLY A 32 4.25 -18.96 0.79
N PHE A 33 4.65 -17.72 0.47
CA PHE A 33 5.72 -17.03 1.18
C PHE A 33 5.24 -16.48 2.54
N PRO A 34 6.10 -16.44 3.57
CA PRO A 34 5.86 -15.64 4.77
C PRO A 34 6.00 -14.15 4.42
N VAL A 35 4.89 -13.43 4.46
CA VAL A 35 4.81 -12.02 4.07
C VAL A 35 4.36 -11.18 5.27
N ALA A 36 5.18 -10.22 5.67
CA ALA A 36 4.82 -9.18 6.62
C ALA A 36 4.82 -7.81 5.95
N MET A 37 4.07 -6.86 6.52
CA MET A 37 4.00 -5.49 6.01
C MET A 37 4.30 -4.49 7.13
N THR A 38 4.89 -3.34 6.77
CA THR A 38 5.02 -2.20 7.67
C THR A 38 4.24 -0.99 7.17
N GLU A 39 3.80 -0.16 8.09
CA GLU A 39 3.11 1.08 7.76
C GLU A 39 3.35 2.16 8.83
N ILE A 40 3.16 3.43 8.49
CA ILE A 40 3.22 4.53 9.46
C ILE A 40 1.96 4.56 10.35
N PRO A 41 1.94 5.30 11.48
CA PRO A 41 0.77 5.34 12.37
C PRO A 41 -0.49 5.96 11.76
N ALA A 42 -0.33 6.84 10.76
CA ALA A 42 -1.41 7.53 10.07
C ALA A 42 -1.27 7.36 8.55
N PRO A 43 -1.50 6.16 8.00
CA PRO A 43 -1.31 5.89 6.59
C PRO A 43 -2.24 6.72 5.71
N THR A 44 -1.72 7.15 4.56
CA THR A 44 -2.51 7.84 3.54
C THR A 44 -2.91 6.86 2.45
N MET A 45 -4.18 6.47 2.43
CA MET A 45 -4.70 5.48 1.50
C MET A 45 -5.87 6.08 0.72
N VAL A 46 -5.77 6.06 -0.61
CA VAL A 46 -6.88 6.51 -1.45
C VAL A 46 -7.98 5.48 -1.49
N ARG A 47 -7.67 4.18 -1.60
CA ARG A 47 -8.67 3.10 -1.73
C ARG A 47 -8.71 2.23 -0.48
N ARG A 48 -9.06 2.83 0.66
CA ARG A 48 -8.99 2.19 1.99
C ARG A 48 -9.59 0.77 2.04
N ALA A 49 -10.73 0.55 1.38
CA ALA A 49 -11.42 -0.75 1.35
C ALA A 49 -10.61 -1.92 0.76
N VAL A 50 -9.52 -1.64 0.03
CA VAL A 50 -8.66 -2.66 -0.58
C VAL A 50 -7.20 -2.50 -0.15
N CYS A 51 -6.94 -1.78 0.93
CA CYS A 51 -5.59 -1.60 1.48
C CYS A 51 -5.46 -2.35 2.81
N PHE A 52 -4.50 -3.26 2.93
CA PHE A 52 -4.18 -3.91 4.19
C PHE A 52 -3.76 -2.92 5.29
N GLY A 53 -3.24 -1.75 4.93
CA GLY A 53 -2.91 -0.66 5.86
C GLY A 53 -4.11 -0.14 6.67
N SER A 54 -5.35 -0.43 6.26
CA SER A 54 -6.55 -0.15 7.06
C SER A 54 -6.53 -0.86 8.42
N ALA A 55 -5.83 -1.99 8.53
CA ALA A 55 -5.61 -2.68 9.81
C ALA A 55 -4.92 -1.79 10.86
N VAL A 56 -4.13 -0.78 10.45
CA VAL A 56 -3.52 0.18 11.38
C VAL A 56 -4.58 0.89 12.23
N PHE A 57 -5.72 1.23 11.62
CA PHE A 57 -6.83 1.91 12.29
C PHE A 57 -7.86 0.94 12.87
N GLU A 58 -8.17 -0.14 12.15
CA GLU A 58 -9.28 -1.05 12.46
C GLU A 58 -8.84 -2.28 13.27
N GLY A 59 -7.54 -2.49 13.46
CA GLY A 59 -6.95 -3.69 14.04
C GLY A 59 -6.89 -4.88 13.07
N LYS A 60 -7.86 -4.99 12.16
CA LYS A 60 -7.92 -6.05 11.14
C LYS A 60 -8.71 -5.59 9.92
N ILE A 61 -8.33 -6.05 8.73
CA ILE A 61 -9.14 -5.94 7.50
C ILE A 61 -9.08 -7.26 6.74
N THR A 62 -10.13 -7.58 5.98
CA THR A 62 -10.14 -8.69 5.01
C THR A 62 -10.34 -8.13 3.61
N VAL A 63 -9.44 -8.49 2.69
CA VAL A 63 -9.55 -8.18 1.27
C VAL A 63 -9.57 -9.52 0.54
N GLU A 64 -10.65 -9.78 -0.19
CA GLU A 64 -10.94 -11.08 -0.80
C GLU A 64 -10.90 -12.21 0.26
N ASP A 65 -10.01 -13.18 0.10
CA ASP A 65 -9.85 -14.34 0.99
C ASP A 65 -8.74 -14.14 2.05
N LEU A 66 -8.06 -12.99 2.06
CA LEU A 66 -6.92 -12.73 2.92
C LEU A 66 -7.22 -11.69 4.00
N SER A 67 -6.85 -12.03 5.22
CA SER A 67 -6.93 -11.14 6.39
C SER A 67 -5.56 -10.53 6.68
N ALA A 68 -5.52 -9.21 6.84
CA ALA A 68 -4.39 -8.49 7.40
C ALA A 68 -4.71 -8.01 8.81
N VAL A 69 -3.77 -8.18 9.74
CA VAL A 69 -3.97 -7.92 11.18
C VAL A 69 -2.85 -7.02 11.67
N ARG A 70 -3.21 -5.96 12.39
CA ARG A 70 -2.22 -5.12 13.07
C ARG A 70 -1.66 -5.88 14.25
N VAL A 71 -0.33 -5.98 14.29
CA VAL A 71 0.41 -6.68 15.33
C VAL A 71 1.67 -5.91 15.69
N GLU A 72 2.28 -6.24 16.83
CA GLU A 72 3.63 -5.81 17.16
C GLU A 72 4.68 -6.71 16.47
N ALA A 73 5.92 -6.26 16.37
CA ALA A 73 6.96 -6.97 15.62
C ALA A 73 7.24 -8.39 16.13
N GLU A 74 7.10 -8.61 17.44
CA GLU A 74 7.30 -9.89 18.10
C GLU A 74 6.20 -10.91 17.78
N GLU A 75 5.04 -10.45 17.30
CA GLU A 75 3.85 -11.28 17.02
C GLU A 75 3.74 -11.67 15.53
N ILE A 76 4.71 -11.27 14.70
CA ILE A 76 4.69 -11.52 13.24
C ILE A 76 4.55 -13.01 12.94
N ASP A 77 5.39 -13.86 13.54
CA ASP A 77 5.40 -15.30 13.24
C ASP A 77 4.13 -16.01 13.71
N ASP A 78 3.58 -15.60 14.86
CA ASP A 78 2.31 -16.12 15.38
C ASP A 78 1.12 -15.74 14.47
N CYS A 79 1.10 -14.50 13.98
CA CYS A 79 0.10 -14.01 13.03
C CYS A 79 0.16 -14.79 11.70
N LEU A 80 1.38 -15.02 11.19
CA LEU A 80 1.64 -15.83 10.00
C LEU A 80 1.20 -17.29 10.19
N ALA A 81 1.47 -17.88 11.36
CA ALA A 81 1.06 -19.25 11.69
C ALA A 81 -0.47 -19.41 11.71
N GLN A 82 -1.20 -18.36 12.05
CA GLN A 82 -2.67 -18.30 11.96
C GLN A 82 -3.20 -18.07 10.54
N GLY A 83 -2.31 -17.90 9.55
CA GLY A 83 -2.67 -17.69 8.15
C GLY A 83 -3.12 -16.28 7.83
N ASN A 84 -2.75 -15.29 8.63
CA ASN A 84 -3.01 -13.87 8.40
C ASN A 84 -1.73 -13.14 7.97
N ILE A 85 -1.88 -11.97 7.36
CA ILE A 85 -0.77 -11.08 6.98
C ILE A 85 -0.55 -10.05 8.10
N PRO A 86 0.58 -10.06 8.83
CA PRO A 86 0.86 -9.06 9.85
C PRO A 86 1.16 -7.68 9.24
N VAL A 87 0.61 -6.64 9.86
CA VAL A 87 0.87 -5.23 9.55
C VAL A 87 1.42 -4.55 10.81
N VAL A 88 2.69 -4.16 10.78
CA VAL A 88 3.37 -3.52 11.92
C VAL A 88 3.40 -2.01 11.73
N VAL A 89 3.05 -1.25 12.78
CA VAL A 89 3.19 0.21 12.77
C VAL A 89 4.65 0.55 13.06
N ASP A 90 5.41 0.89 12.02
CA ASP A 90 6.87 1.02 12.09
C ASP A 90 7.38 2.16 11.18
N PRO A 91 7.29 3.43 11.64
CA PRO A 91 7.81 4.57 10.88
C PRO A 91 9.34 4.61 10.82
N ALA A 92 10.04 3.89 11.69
CA ALA A 92 11.49 3.89 11.82
C ALA A 92 12.18 2.71 11.12
N ALA A 93 11.41 1.79 10.53
CA ALA A 93 11.88 0.54 9.92
C ALA A 93 12.64 -0.37 10.91
N GLU A 94 12.30 -0.35 12.20
CA GLU A 94 12.88 -1.23 13.22
C GLU A 94 12.61 -2.73 12.94
N THR A 95 11.51 -3.03 12.24
CA THR A 95 11.12 -4.39 11.86
C THR A 95 12.21 -5.07 11.02
N LEU A 96 13.01 -4.33 10.26
CA LEU A 96 14.16 -4.89 9.52
C LEU A 96 15.18 -5.56 10.43
N THR A 97 15.31 -5.09 11.67
CA THR A 97 16.24 -5.67 12.65
C THR A 97 15.58 -6.79 13.45
N ARG A 98 14.31 -6.61 13.84
CA ARG A 98 13.57 -7.58 14.67
C ARG A 98 13.11 -8.81 13.90
N TRP A 99 12.78 -8.63 12.62
CA TRP A 99 12.32 -9.67 11.71
C TRP A 99 13.05 -9.53 10.37
N PRO A 100 14.33 -9.95 10.29
CA PRO A 100 15.18 -9.69 9.14
C PRO A 100 14.69 -10.43 7.88
N PRO A 101 14.31 -9.71 6.82
CA PRO A 101 13.79 -10.33 5.61
C PRO A 101 14.92 -10.80 4.67
N LEU A 102 14.63 -11.82 3.86
CA LEU A 102 15.45 -12.13 2.68
C LEU A 102 15.10 -11.24 1.48
N VAL A 103 13.86 -10.75 1.45
CA VAL A 103 13.37 -9.85 0.41
C VAL A 103 12.68 -8.64 1.06
N LEU A 104 13.15 -7.45 0.75
CA LEU A 104 12.46 -6.19 1.05
C LEU A 104 11.79 -5.65 -0.21
N ILE A 105 10.51 -5.29 -0.12
CA ILE A 105 9.78 -4.63 -1.19
C ILE A 105 9.33 -3.25 -0.70
N ASP A 106 9.88 -2.16 -1.24
CA ASP A 106 9.35 -0.81 -1.00
C ASP A 106 8.18 -0.55 -1.93
N ALA A 107 6.97 -0.55 -1.36
CA ALA A 107 5.71 -0.37 -2.04
C ALA A 107 4.98 0.92 -1.60
N ILE A 108 5.69 1.87 -0.95
CA ILE A 108 5.11 3.16 -0.52
C ILE A 108 4.78 4.04 -1.74
N ILE A 109 5.64 4.00 -2.77
CA ILE A 109 5.54 4.86 -3.97
C ILE A 109 5.51 6.34 -3.58
N ALA A 110 6.41 6.73 -2.67
CA ALA A 110 6.57 8.11 -2.23
C ALA A 110 7.10 9.05 -3.33
N LYS A 111 7.48 8.51 -4.50
CA LYS A 111 8.10 9.22 -5.64
C LYS A 111 9.46 9.84 -5.32
N ARG A 112 10.02 9.46 -4.18
CA ARG A 112 11.35 9.75 -3.68
C ARG A 112 11.75 8.61 -2.73
N ASN A 113 13.04 8.33 -2.62
CA ASN A 113 13.53 7.38 -1.63
C ASN A 113 13.31 7.96 -0.21
N THR A 114 12.68 7.17 0.67
CA THR A 114 12.38 7.54 2.07
C THR A 114 13.29 6.86 3.09
N GLY A 115 14.38 6.26 2.63
CA GLY A 115 15.39 5.63 3.49
C GLY A 115 15.70 4.17 3.15
N THR A 116 15.09 3.63 2.10
CA THR A 116 15.36 2.27 1.62
C THR A 116 16.75 2.21 0.97
N ARG A 117 17.50 1.16 1.27
CA ARG A 117 18.86 0.96 0.80
C ARG A 117 19.00 -0.42 0.18
N ILE A 118 19.93 -0.55 -0.76
CA ILE A 118 20.17 -1.81 -1.47
C ILE A 118 20.64 -2.94 -0.54
N ASN A 119 21.17 -2.59 0.63
CA ASN A 119 21.66 -3.54 1.64
C ASN A 119 20.68 -3.80 2.79
N ASP A 120 19.44 -3.30 2.74
CA ASP A 120 18.42 -3.59 3.77
C ASP A 120 17.97 -5.06 3.76
N ALA A 121 18.19 -5.77 2.65
CA ALA A 121 17.96 -7.21 2.51
C ALA A 121 18.83 -7.79 1.37
N PRO A 122 19.05 -9.11 1.31
CA PRO A 122 19.70 -9.77 0.17
C PRO A 122 19.08 -9.45 -1.19
N LEU A 123 17.75 -9.26 -1.22
CA LEU A 123 17.03 -8.76 -2.39
C LEU A 123 16.15 -7.57 -2.00
N VAL A 124 16.31 -6.46 -2.71
CA VAL A 124 15.56 -5.22 -2.46
C VAL A 124 14.89 -4.79 -3.76
N ILE A 125 13.57 -4.73 -3.76
CA ILE A 125 12.75 -4.37 -4.90
C ILE A 125 12.00 -3.08 -4.55
N ALA A 126 11.96 -2.11 -5.44
CA ALA A 126 11.15 -0.91 -5.26
C ALA A 126 10.05 -0.82 -6.32
N LEU A 127 8.90 -0.26 -5.95
CA LEU A 127 7.80 -0.03 -6.89
C LEU A 127 7.79 1.43 -7.37
N GLY A 128 7.90 1.61 -8.68
CA GLY A 128 7.71 2.92 -9.32
C GLY A 128 8.86 3.91 -9.13
N PRO A 129 8.60 5.22 -9.35
CA PRO A 129 9.63 6.24 -9.37
C PRO A 129 10.15 6.59 -7.97
N GLY A 130 11.32 7.23 -7.93
CA GLY A 130 11.96 7.72 -6.70
C GLY A 130 13.19 6.93 -6.27
N PHE A 131 13.56 5.91 -7.04
CA PHE A 131 14.69 5.01 -6.80
C PHE A 131 15.54 4.86 -8.06
N SER A 132 16.79 4.44 -7.88
CA SER A 132 17.72 4.03 -8.92
C SER A 132 18.16 2.58 -8.70
N ALA A 133 17.81 1.69 -9.63
CA ALA A 133 18.22 0.29 -9.64
C ALA A 133 19.74 0.18 -9.83
N GLY A 134 20.37 -0.66 -9.00
CA GLY A 134 21.81 -0.79 -8.85
C GLY A 134 22.43 0.19 -7.84
N GLN A 135 21.63 1.07 -7.23
CA GLN A 135 22.09 2.02 -6.20
C GLN A 135 21.21 1.97 -4.94
N ASP A 136 19.92 2.27 -5.06
CA ASP A 136 18.97 2.27 -3.96
C ASP A 136 18.35 0.89 -3.72
N CYS A 137 18.26 0.08 -4.77
CA CYS A 137 17.62 -1.23 -4.78
C CYS A 137 18.19 -2.10 -5.91
N HIS A 138 17.91 -3.39 -5.89
CA HIS A 138 18.35 -4.33 -6.92
C HIS A 138 17.49 -4.22 -8.18
N HIS A 139 16.17 -4.12 -8.01
CA HIS A 139 15.22 -3.99 -9.11
C HIS A 139 14.14 -2.96 -8.81
N ILE A 140 13.69 -2.29 -9.86
CA ILE A 140 12.48 -1.46 -9.82
C ILE A 140 11.41 -2.12 -10.69
N ILE A 141 10.17 -2.15 -10.21
CA ILE A 141 9.02 -2.53 -11.02
C ILE A 141 8.32 -1.26 -11.51
N GLU A 142 8.16 -1.12 -12.83
CA GLU A 142 7.42 0.00 -13.42
C GLU A 142 5.95 -0.02 -12.99
N THR A 143 5.44 1.11 -12.50
CA THR A 143 4.07 1.27 -12.01
C THR A 143 3.25 2.29 -12.81
N ASN A 144 3.90 3.03 -13.72
CA ASN A 144 3.20 3.92 -14.62
C ASN A 144 2.34 3.10 -15.60
N ARG A 145 1.09 3.53 -15.77
CA ARG A 145 0.16 2.86 -16.67
C ARG A 145 0.61 3.08 -18.11
N GLY A 146 0.70 2.00 -18.86
CA GLY A 146 1.09 2.04 -20.26
C GLY A 146 1.81 0.77 -20.66
N HIS A 147 2.52 0.84 -21.78
CA HIS A 147 3.19 -0.30 -22.39
C HIS A 147 4.21 -1.00 -21.47
N TRP A 148 4.81 -0.24 -20.54
CA TRP A 148 5.88 -0.74 -19.68
C TRP A 148 5.43 -1.18 -18.29
N LEU A 149 4.13 -1.10 -17.96
CA LEU A 149 3.61 -1.47 -16.65
C LEU A 149 4.05 -2.89 -16.25
N GLY A 150 4.61 -3.04 -15.05
CA GLY A 150 5.10 -4.31 -14.51
C GLY A 150 6.49 -4.72 -15.02
N ARG A 151 7.12 -3.94 -15.90
CA ARG A 151 8.47 -4.23 -16.37
C ARG A 151 9.47 -4.17 -15.22
N ILE A 152 10.38 -5.15 -15.20
CA ILE A 152 11.53 -5.19 -14.29
C ILE A 152 12.65 -4.32 -14.87
N ILE A 153 13.12 -3.37 -14.07
CA ILE A 153 14.21 -2.45 -14.39
C ILE A 153 15.39 -2.82 -13.47
N SER A 154 16.47 -3.33 -14.05
CA SER A 154 17.67 -3.75 -13.32
C SER A 154 18.77 -2.67 -13.26
N GLN A 155 18.62 -1.59 -14.02
CA GLN A 155 19.55 -0.46 -14.02
C GLN A 155 18.81 0.83 -14.36
N GLY A 156 19.07 1.91 -13.62
CA GLY A 156 18.42 3.22 -13.84
C GLY A 156 17.11 3.36 -13.06
N ALA A 157 16.19 4.19 -13.53
CA ALA A 157 14.96 4.55 -12.81
C ALA A 157 13.69 4.22 -13.60
N ALA A 158 12.56 4.06 -12.90
CA ALA A 158 11.23 4.01 -13.52
C ALA A 158 10.82 5.37 -14.12
N GLN A 159 9.74 5.36 -14.91
CA GLN A 159 9.18 6.59 -15.48
C GLN A 159 8.81 7.61 -14.39
N ALA A 160 9.19 8.87 -14.61
CA ALA A 160 8.92 9.94 -13.66
C ALA A 160 7.42 10.17 -13.45
N ASN A 161 7.05 10.57 -12.23
CA ASN A 161 5.67 10.90 -11.90
C ASN A 161 5.17 12.10 -12.73
N THR A 162 4.09 11.89 -13.48
CA THR A 162 3.50 12.91 -14.39
C THR A 162 2.65 13.97 -13.68
N ASN A 163 2.42 13.82 -12.36
CA ASN A 163 1.56 14.68 -11.54
C ASN A 163 0.10 14.79 -12.00
N SER A 164 -0.31 13.98 -12.96
CA SER A 164 -1.64 14.04 -13.59
C SER A 164 -2.38 12.73 -13.34
N PRO A 165 -3.52 12.74 -12.63
CA PRO A 165 -4.35 11.55 -12.47
C PRO A 165 -4.81 11.02 -13.83
N GLY A 166 -4.88 9.69 -13.97
CA GLY A 166 -5.42 9.07 -15.18
C GLY A 166 -6.88 9.47 -15.42
N GLU A 167 -7.22 9.71 -16.68
CA GLU A 167 -8.56 10.08 -17.11
C GLU A 167 -9.58 8.96 -16.84
N VAL A 168 -10.75 9.31 -16.33
CA VAL A 168 -11.92 8.43 -16.27
C VAL A 168 -13.12 9.19 -16.81
N LYS A 169 -13.72 8.71 -17.90
CA LYS A 169 -14.89 9.32 -18.56
C LYS A 169 -14.74 10.84 -18.81
N GLY A 170 -13.58 11.30 -19.29
CA GLY A 170 -13.34 12.74 -19.53
C GLY A 170 -12.99 13.58 -18.29
N GLN A 171 -13.00 13.00 -17.08
CA GLN A 171 -12.70 13.69 -15.83
C GLN A 171 -11.30 13.32 -15.31
N THR A 172 -10.46 14.32 -15.00
CA THR A 172 -9.07 14.13 -14.56
C THR A 172 -8.85 14.58 -13.11
N LYS A 173 -8.92 15.88 -12.82
CA LYS A 173 -8.64 16.45 -11.48
C LYS A 173 -9.85 16.47 -10.55
N SER A 174 -11.04 16.70 -11.11
CA SER A 174 -12.32 16.80 -10.38
C SER A 174 -12.68 15.54 -9.59
N ARG A 175 -12.13 14.37 -9.94
CA ARG A 175 -12.42 13.08 -9.29
C ARG A 175 -11.73 12.86 -7.94
N VAL A 176 -10.79 13.72 -7.56
CA VAL A 176 -10.05 13.61 -6.29
C VAL A 176 -10.45 14.78 -5.41
N LEU A 177 -11.27 14.50 -4.40
CA LEU A 177 -11.62 15.47 -3.38
C LEU A 177 -10.43 15.68 -2.45
N ARG A 178 -10.19 16.94 -2.08
CA ARG A 178 -9.22 17.31 -1.04
C ARG A 178 -9.98 17.67 0.22
N ALA A 179 -9.38 17.40 1.38
CA ALA A 179 -9.97 17.78 2.65
C ALA A 179 -10.20 19.31 2.67
N PRO A 180 -11.41 19.78 3.03
CA PRO A 180 -11.71 21.21 3.10
C PRO A 180 -10.97 21.91 4.24
N ALA A 181 -10.69 21.17 5.33
CA ALA A 181 -9.93 21.63 6.49
C ALA A 181 -9.08 20.50 7.09
N SER A 182 -8.25 20.84 8.08
CA SER A 182 -7.57 19.86 8.95
C SER A 182 -8.56 19.28 9.98
N GLY A 183 -8.52 17.98 10.20
CA GLY A 183 -9.30 17.34 11.25
C GLY A 183 -9.67 15.89 10.97
N HIS A 184 -10.60 15.37 11.77
CA HIS A 184 -11.12 14.01 11.60
C HIS A 184 -12.17 13.97 10.50
N LEU A 185 -12.05 12.97 9.62
CA LEU A 185 -13.04 12.69 8.59
C LEU A 185 -14.15 11.83 9.19
N THR A 186 -15.39 12.29 9.05
CA THR A 186 -16.60 11.52 9.36
C THR A 186 -17.29 11.18 8.03
N PRO A 187 -17.37 9.89 7.65
CA PRO A 187 -18.00 9.48 6.40
C PRO A 187 -19.53 9.57 6.51
N HIS A 188 -20.18 10.03 5.44
CA HIS A 188 -21.65 10.03 5.25
C HIS A 188 -22.10 9.16 4.06
N ALA A 189 -21.15 8.61 3.30
CA ALA A 189 -21.36 7.63 2.23
C ALA A 189 -20.26 6.56 2.29
N ALA A 190 -20.54 5.37 1.78
CA ALA A 190 -19.61 4.24 1.73
C ALA A 190 -18.92 4.13 0.37
N ILE A 191 -17.71 3.57 0.35
CA ILE A 191 -17.04 3.20 -0.90
C ILE A 191 -17.90 2.16 -1.62
N GLY A 192 -18.22 2.42 -2.88
CA GLY A 192 -19.14 1.64 -3.70
C GLY A 192 -20.50 2.30 -3.90
N ASP A 193 -20.87 3.28 -3.09
CA ASP A 193 -22.14 3.98 -3.22
C ASP A 193 -22.20 4.83 -4.49
N ALA A 194 -23.35 4.82 -5.15
CA ALA A 194 -23.68 5.81 -6.16
C ALA A 194 -23.95 7.16 -5.48
N VAL A 195 -23.38 8.23 -6.03
CA VAL A 195 -23.51 9.58 -5.50
C VAL A 195 -24.03 10.53 -6.57
N GLN A 196 -24.84 11.51 -6.17
CA GLN A 196 -25.31 12.59 -7.03
C GLN A 196 -24.52 13.88 -6.76
N VAL A 197 -24.37 14.74 -7.76
CA VAL A 197 -23.73 16.05 -7.61
C VAL A 197 -24.34 16.84 -6.43
N GLY A 198 -23.48 17.39 -5.58
CA GLY A 198 -23.89 18.13 -4.38
C GLY A 198 -24.24 17.24 -3.17
N GLN A 199 -24.30 15.91 -3.31
CA GLN A 199 -24.52 15.01 -2.17
C GLN A 199 -23.38 15.12 -1.14
N LEU A 200 -23.72 15.14 0.14
CA LEU A 200 -22.74 15.07 1.23
C LEU A 200 -22.08 13.69 1.28
N ILE A 201 -20.77 13.64 1.07
CA ILE A 201 -19.98 12.39 1.10
C ILE A 201 -19.31 12.21 2.46
N ALA A 202 -18.74 13.28 3.01
CA ALA A 202 -18.04 13.27 4.27
C ALA A 202 -18.05 14.66 4.91
N THR A 203 -17.74 14.74 6.21
CA THR A 203 -17.38 16.00 6.87
C THR A 203 -15.97 15.91 7.43
N VAL A 204 -15.22 17.02 7.40
CA VAL A 204 -13.92 17.15 8.07
C VAL A 204 -13.99 18.32 9.02
N ASN A 205 -13.92 18.07 10.33
CA ASN A 205 -14.12 19.09 11.36
C ASN A 205 -15.40 19.93 11.15
N ASN A 206 -16.52 19.24 10.83
CA ASN A 206 -17.82 19.83 10.47
C ASN A 206 -17.89 20.58 9.13
N GLU A 207 -16.80 20.69 8.37
CA GLU A 207 -16.85 21.23 7.01
C GLU A 207 -17.24 20.16 5.99
N PRO A 208 -18.22 20.44 5.10
CA PRO A 208 -18.75 19.44 4.18
C PRO A 208 -17.81 19.16 3.00
N ALA A 209 -17.65 17.89 2.66
CA ALA A 209 -17.10 17.42 1.40
C ALA A 209 -18.24 16.87 0.53
N LEU A 210 -18.54 17.56 -0.56
CA LEU A 210 -19.66 17.24 -1.44
C LEU A 210 -19.20 16.53 -2.72
N ALA A 211 -20.08 15.72 -3.30
CA ALA A 211 -19.88 15.08 -4.59
C ALA A 211 -19.77 16.15 -5.71
N PRO A 212 -18.67 16.19 -6.47
CA PRO A 212 -18.48 17.20 -7.51
C PRO A 212 -19.22 16.87 -8.81
N PHE A 213 -19.68 15.63 -8.98
CA PHE A 213 -20.43 15.13 -10.13
C PHE A 213 -21.09 13.79 -9.78
N ASP A 214 -22.04 13.36 -10.61
CA ASP A 214 -22.69 12.06 -10.48
C ASP A 214 -21.72 10.90 -10.74
N GLY A 215 -21.68 9.91 -9.85
CA GLY A 215 -20.75 8.81 -10.01
C GLY A 215 -20.84 7.76 -8.92
N VAL A 216 -19.71 7.10 -8.67
CA VAL A 216 -19.55 6.09 -7.61
C VAL A 216 -18.37 6.51 -6.75
N LEU A 217 -18.54 6.50 -5.43
CA LEU A 217 -17.45 6.73 -4.49
C LEU A 217 -16.49 5.53 -4.55
N ARG A 218 -15.21 5.75 -4.86
CA ARG A 218 -14.23 4.67 -5.11
C ARG A 218 -13.11 4.58 -4.08
N GLY A 219 -13.08 5.50 -3.13
CA GLY A 219 -11.98 5.75 -2.22
C GLY A 219 -12.23 6.99 -1.40
#